data_AF-I0JZF1-F1
#
_entry.id   AF-I0JZF1-F1
#
_cell.length_a   1.000
_cell.length_b   1.000
_cell.length_c   1.000
_cell.angle_alpha   90.00
_cell.angle_beta   90.00
_cell.angle_gamma   90.00
#
_symmetry.space_group_name_H-M   'P 1'
#
loop_
_entity.id
_entity.type
_entity.pdbx_description
1 polymer ?
#
loop_
_entity_poly.entity_id
_entity_poly.type
_entity_poly.pdbx_seq_one_letter_code
_entity_poly.pdbx_strand_id
1 'polypeptide(L)'
;MGLVASSGGGKSTLLSAFLDLGYNLVADDRIGFVLEAEEPLVVPSHPYLRNYRKEEDIGKPVRKLTEKILPLQTIFFLRWTEKVEPFIEKVEPGKAFQNLFSNSVYFPDVKIQARKILRWLAQMKTYRVYLPKGKIETLPQVCNMILSLTINDKR
;
A
#
# COMPACT_ATOMS: atom_id res chain seq x y z
N MET A 1 1.33 5.51 -4.58
CA MET A 1 0.46 4.34 -4.36
C MET A 1 0.75 3.73 -3.00
N GLY A 2 -0.22 3.06 -2.38
CA GLY A 2 -0.05 2.35 -1.11
C GLY A 2 -0.37 0.85 -1.26
N LEU A 3 0.39 0.01 -0.57
CA LEU A 3 0.21 -1.44 -0.52
C LEU A 3 -0.25 -1.85 0.89
N VAL A 4 -1.36 -2.59 0.98
CA VAL A 4 -1.91 -3.08 2.24
C VAL A 4 -2.04 -4.59 2.16
N ALA A 5 -1.47 -5.31 3.14
CA ALA A 5 -1.57 -6.76 3.21
C ALA A 5 -1.55 -7.21 4.67
N SER A 6 -2.16 -8.37 4.94
CA SER A 6 -1.94 -9.08 6.20
C SER A 6 -0.49 -9.54 6.31
N SER A 7 -0.03 -9.89 7.52
CA SER A 7 1.30 -10.47 7.71
C SER A 7 1.50 -11.68 6.78
N GLY A 8 2.65 -11.76 6.10
CA GLY A 8 2.92 -12.79 5.09
C GLY A 8 2.11 -12.63 3.79
N GLY A 9 1.43 -11.52 3.56
CA GLY A 9 0.61 -11.25 2.37
C GLY A 9 1.38 -10.71 1.15
N GLY A 10 2.71 -10.82 1.14
CA GLY A 10 3.54 -10.45 -0.01
C GLY A 10 3.91 -8.95 -0.13
N LYS A 11 3.55 -8.11 0.85
CA LYS A 11 3.84 -6.65 0.83
C LYS A 11 5.34 -6.36 0.67
N SER A 12 6.18 -6.96 1.52
CA SER A 12 7.63 -6.71 1.50
C SER A 12 8.29 -7.18 0.20
N THR A 13 7.83 -8.32 -0.35
CA THR A 13 8.30 -8.85 -1.63
C THR A 13 7.98 -7.88 -2.78
N LEU A 14 6.72 -7.42 -2.86
CA LEU A 14 6.30 -6.51 -3.90
C LEU A 14 6.93 -5.12 -3.73
N LEU A 15 7.11 -4.67 -2.49
CA LEU A 15 7.81 -3.43 -2.17
C LEU A 15 9.27 -3.48 -2.62
N SER A 16 9.98 -4.59 -2.36
CA SER A 16 11.35 -4.79 -2.85
C SER A 16 11.41 -4.70 -4.37
N ALA A 17 10.48 -5.33 -5.08
CA ALA A 17 10.44 -5.28 -6.55
C ALA A 17 10.27 -3.84 -7.06
N PHE A 18 9.43 -3.01 -6.44
CA PHE A 18 9.30 -1.60 -6.82
C PHE A 18 10.55 -0.76 -6.51
N LEU A 19 11.25 -1.06 -5.41
CA LEU A 19 12.53 -0.42 -5.10
C LEU A 19 13.60 -0.77 -6.14
N ASP A 20 13.66 -2.02 -6.57
CA ASP A 20 14.58 -2.50 -7.61
C ASP A 20 14.27 -1.85 -8.98
N LEU A 21 13.00 -1.59 -9.27
CA LEU A 21 12.55 -0.79 -10.43
C LEU A 21 12.86 0.72 -10.30
N GLY A 22 13.42 1.15 -9.16
CA GLY A 22 13.91 2.51 -8.95
C GLY A 22 12.91 3.50 -8.37
N TYR A 23 11.72 3.04 -7.95
CA TYR A 23 10.74 3.89 -7.26
C TYR A 23 11.18 4.22 -5.83
N ASN A 24 10.71 5.37 -5.32
CA ASN A 24 11.04 5.83 -3.97
C ASN A 24 10.05 5.27 -2.93
N LEU A 25 10.56 4.91 -1.76
CA LEU A 25 9.72 4.61 -0.60
C LEU A 25 9.30 5.92 0.09
N VAL A 26 8.03 5.98 0.49
CA VAL A 26 7.50 7.08 1.31
C VAL A 26 7.46 6.69 2.78
N ALA A 27 6.82 5.57 3.08
CA ALA A 27 6.60 5.08 4.43
C ALA A 27 6.41 3.56 4.40
N ASP A 28 6.83 2.86 5.45
CA ASP A 28 6.55 1.45 5.69
C ASP A 28 6.06 1.20 7.13
N ASP A 29 5.25 0.15 7.30
CA ASP A 29 4.65 -0.37 8.54
C ASP A 29 3.72 0.59 9.32
N ARG A 30 4.18 1.80 9.65
CA ARG A 30 3.38 2.85 10.31
C ARG A 30 3.33 4.09 9.43
N ILE A 31 2.15 4.34 8.88
CA ILE A 31 1.91 5.44 7.94
C ILE A 31 1.19 6.57 8.67
N GLY A 32 1.80 7.75 8.70
CA GLY A 32 1.18 8.97 9.20
C GLY A 32 0.43 9.70 8.09
N PHE A 33 -0.74 10.26 8.43
CA PHE A 33 -1.53 11.11 7.53
C PHE A 33 -1.67 12.52 8.11
N VAL A 34 -1.69 13.53 7.25
CA VAL A 34 -2.02 14.91 7.65
C VAL A 34 -3.53 15.02 7.83
N LEU A 35 -3.98 15.15 9.08
CA LEU A 35 -5.40 15.13 9.43
C LEU A 35 -6.14 16.41 9.04
N GLU A 36 -5.45 17.51 8.81
CA GLU A 36 -6.04 18.80 8.43
C GLU A 36 -6.27 18.89 6.92
N ALA A 37 -5.59 18.04 6.13
CA ALA A 37 -5.69 18.05 4.67
C ALA A 37 -7.02 17.48 4.16
N GLU A 38 -7.55 18.03 3.06
CA GLU A 38 -8.76 17.51 2.42
C GLU A 38 -8.52 16.19 1.69
N GLU A 39 -7.29 15.97 1.21
CA GLU A 39 -6.84 14.75 0.56
C GLU A 39 -5.90 13.95 1.49
N PRO A 40 -5.74 12.63 1.28
CA PRO A 40 -4.89 11.80 2.13
C PRO A 40 -3.40 12.06 1.80
N LEU A 41 -2.79 13.00 2.53
CA LEU A 41 -1.36 13.28 2.45
C LEU A 41 -0.58 12.37 3.38
N VAL A 42 0.39 11.64 2.84
CA VAL A 42 1.26 10.73 3.59
C VAL A 42 2.52 11.45 4.02
N VAL A 43 2.79 11.41 5.33
CA VAL A 43 4.04 11.90 5.91
C VAL A 43 5.10 10.81 5.73
N PRO A 44 6.29 11.13 5.16
CA PRO A 44 7.36 10.17 5.07
C PRO A 44 7.77 9.64 6.44
N SER A 45 7.95 8.32 6.57
CA SER A 45 8.29 7.69 7.84
C SER A 45 9.30 6.55 7.68
N HIS A 46 10.20 6.46 8.68
CA HIS A 46 11.26 5.49 8.95
C HIS A 46 12.01 4.83 7.75
N PRO A 47 13.33 5.04 7.60
CA PRO A 47 14.11 4.60 6.43
C PRO A 47 14.55 3.13 6.42
N TYR A 48 13.80 2.23 7.07
CA TYR A 48 14.20 0.83 7.23
C TYR A 48 13.13 -0.13 6.70
N LEU A 49 13.49 -0.90 5.66
CA LEU A 49 12.67 -2.00 5.16
C LEU A 49 12.96 -3.26 5.98
N ARG A 50 11.97 -3.72 6.76
CA ARG A 50 12.07 -4.99 7.49
C ARG A 50 11.41 -6.11 6.68
N ASN A 51 12.22 -6.81 5.88
CA ASN A 51 11.74 -7.97 5.11
C ASN A 51 11.28 -9.14 6.00
N TYR A 52 11.79 -9.24 7.23
CA TYR A 52 11.41 -10.24 8.21
C TYR A 52 11.40 -9.62 9.62
N ARG A 53 10.35 -9.91 10.41
CA ARG A 53 10.23 -9.46 11.80
C ARG A 53 11.12 -10.33 12.71
N LYS A 54 12.43 -10.17 12.64
CA LYS A 54 13.33 -10.57 13.74
C LYS A 54 13.55 -9.34 14.61
N GLU A 55 13.36 -9.46 15.92
CA GLU A 55 13.43 -8.33 16.86
C GLU A 55 14.79 -7.61 16.83
N GLU A 56 15.84 -8.34 16.46
CA GLU A 56 17.23 -7.87 16.41
C GLU A 56 17.63 -7.30 15.04
N ASP A 57 16.78 -7.40 14.02
CA ASP A 57 17.12 -7.00 12.65
C ASP A 57 16.60 -5.57 12.36
N ILE A 58 17.54 -4.64 12.22
CA ILE A 58 17.26 -3.23 11.93
C ILE A 58 16.61 -3.09 10.54
N GLY A 59 16.75 -4.09 9.66
CA GLY A 59 16.25 -4.07 8.29
C GLY A 59 17.25 -3.43 7.32
N LYS A 60 16.96 -3.50 6.02
CA LYS A 60 17.83 -2.91 5.00
C LYS A 60 17.54 -1.40 4.89
N PRO A 61 18.56 -0.52 4.97
CA PRO A 61 18.36 0.91 4.75
C PRO A 61 17.89 1.13 3.31
N VAL A 62 16.77 1.83 3.16
CA VAL A 62 16.25 2.16 1.83
C VAL A 62 16.96 3.43 1.36
N ARG A 63 17.81 3.30 0.33
CA ARG A 63 18.62 4.41 -0.21
C ARG A 63 17.81 5.52 -0.88
N LYS A 64 16.53 5.25 -1.21
CA LYS A 64 15.64 6.14 -1.95
C LYS A 64 14.37 6.43 -1.15
N LEU A 65 14.50 7.27 -0.14
CA LEU A 65 13.37 7.82 0.63
C LEU A 65 12.96 9.17 0.02
N THR A 66 11.66 9.47 -0.03
CA THR A 66 11.21 10.86 -0.24
C THR A 66 11.25 11.62 1.09
N GLU A 67 11.69 12.87 1.04
CA GLU A 67 11.59 13.81 2.16
C GLU A 67 10.29 14.65 2.09
N LYS A 68 9.57 14.54 0.98
CA LYS A 68 8.34 15.30 0.73
C LYS A 68 7.11 14.53 1.17
N ILE A 69 6.17 15.23 1.78
CA ILE A 69 4.78 14.77 1.96
C ILE A 69 4.17 14.58 0.58
N LEU A 70 3.53 13.44 0.33
CA LEU A 70 2.97 13.09 -0.97
C LEU A 70 1.50 12.63 -0.85
N PRO A 71 0.65 12.97 -1.84
CA PRO A 71 -0.73 12.49 -1.86
C PRO A 71 -0.79 10.98 -2.14
N LEU A 72 -1.66 10.29 -1.40
CA LEU A 72 -1.99 8.90 -1.64
C LEU A 72 -3.16 8.80 -2.62
N GLN A 73 -2.88 8.48 -3.87
CA GLN A 73 -3.91 8.44 -4.93
C GLN A 73 -4.61 7.07 -5.05
N THR A 74 -3.86 5.98 -4.83
CA THR A 74 -4.33 4.61 -5.07
C THR A 74 -3.89 3.66 -3.98
N ILE A 75 -4.80 2.81 -3.50
CA ILE A 75 -4.52 1.72 -2.55
C ILE A 75 -4.73 0.36 -3.21
N PHE A 76 -3.76 -0.54 -3.03
CA PHE A 76 -3.83 -1.93 -3.45
C PHE A 76 -3.84 -2.86 -2.23
N PHE A 77 -4.91 -3.63 -2.07
CA PHE A 77 -5.03 -4.67 -1.05
C PHE A 77 -4.50 -5.99 -1.62
N LEU A 78 -3.48 -6.59 -1.01
CA LEU A 78 -2.89 -7.84 -1.48
C LEU A 78 -3.61 -9.05 -0.88
N ARG A 79 -3.90 -10.04 -1.72
CA ARG A 79 -4.46 -11.34 -1.33
C ARG A 79 -3.75 -12.44 -2.09
N TRP A 80 -3.59 -13.60 -1.46
CA TRP A 80 -3.17 -14.80 -2.15
C TRP A 80 -4.32 -15.39 -2.97
N THR A 81 -3.99 -16.05 -4.07
CA THR A 81 -4.90 -16.86 -4.87
C THR A 81 -4.26 -18.17 -5.27
N GLU A 82 -5.10 -19.19 -5.45
CA GLU A 82 -4.72 -20.49 -6.02
C GLU A 82 -4.72 -20.45 -7.56
N LYS A 83 -5.20 -19.37 -8.17
CA LYS A 83 -5.14 -19.20 -9.63
C LYS A 83 -3.69 -19.10 -10.10
N VAL A 84 -3.45 -19.61 -11.31
CA VAL A 84 -2.14 -19.61 -11.96
C VAL A 84 -1.67 -18.19 -12.26
N GLU A 85 -2.58 -17.33 -12.71
CA GLU A 85 -2.33 -15.96 -13.17
C GLU A 85 -2.78 -14.91 -12.13
N PRO A 86 -2.01 -13.83 -11.94
CA PRO A 86 -2.43 -12.71 -11.10
C PRO A 86 -3.59 -11.95 -11.75
N PHE A 87 -4.47 -11.39 -10.90
CA PHE A 87 -5.57 -10.55 -11.37
C PHE A 87 -5.86 -9.40 -10.40
N ILE A 88 -6.48 -8.34 -10.91
CA ILE A 88 -6.85 -7.14 -10.14
C ILE A 88 -8.35 -6.91 -10.27
N GLU A 89 -9.01 -6.61 -9.16
CA GLU A 89 -10.39 -6.15 -9.13
C GLU A 89 -10.50 -4.77 -8.48
N LYS A 90 -11.51 -3.99 -8.87
CA LYS A 90 -11.86 -2.74 -8.21
C LYS A 90 -12.52 -3.03 -6.85
N VAL A 91 -12.18 -2.23 -5.85
CA VAL A 91 -12.78 -2.30 -4.52
C VAL A 91 -13.63 -1.05 -4.30
N GLU A 92 -14.86 -1.25 -3.81
CA GLU A 92 -15.74 -0.14 -3.47
C GLU A 92 -15.29 0.54 -2.17
N PRO A 93 -15.47 1.87 -2.01
CA PRO A 93 -14.98 2.62 -0.86
C PRO A 93 -15.38 2.04 0.50
N GLY A 94 -16.62 1.57 0.65
CA GLY A 94 -17.08 0.94 1.90
C GLY A 94 -16.32 -0.35 2.24
N LYS A 95 -16.01 -1.18 1.24
CA LYS A 95 -15.19 -2.40 1.42
C LYS A 95 -13.73 -2.06 1.68
N ALA A 96 -13.20 -1.01 1.03
CA ALA A 96 -11.85 -0.52 1.28
C ALA A 96 -11.72 -0.01 2.73
N PHE A 97 -12.73 0.71 3.23
CA PHE A 97 -12.79 1.19 4.61
C PHE A 97 -12.76 0.03 5.60
N GLN A 98 -13.61 -0.99 5.40
CA GLN A 98 -13.60 -2.20 6.24
C GLN A 98 -12.23 -2.88 6.25
N ASN A 99 -11.60 -3.04 5.08
CA ASN A 99 -10.27 -3.64 4.99
C ASN A 99 -9.22 -2.81 5.74
N LEU A 100 -9.22 -1.48 5.63
CA LEU A 100 -8.28 -0.62 6.37
C LEU A 100 -8.54 -0.68 7.87
N PHE A 101 -9.81 -0.62 8.29
CA PHE A 101 -10.21 -0.67 9.69
C PHE A 101 -9.72 -1.96 10.36
N SER A 102 -9.91 -3.11 9.71
CA SER A 102 -9.40 -4.41 10.20
C SER A 102 -7.87 -4.49 10.27
N ASN A 103 -7.13 -3.60 9.60
CA ASN A 103 -5.66 -3.56 9.62
C ASN A 103 -5.11 -2.36 10.43
N SER A 104 -5.95 -1.64 11.17
CA SER A 104 -5.58 -0.44 11.94
C SER A 104 -5.60 -0.72 13.45
N VAL A 105 -4.64 -0.16 14.20
CA VAL A 105 -4.43 -0.50 15.62
C VAL A 105 -4.97 0.56 16.61
N TYR A 106 -5.32 1.78 16.18
CA TYR A 106 -5.72 2.83 17.14
C TYR A 106 -6.50 3.98 16.47
N PHE A 107 -7.60 4.43 17.09
CA PHE A 107 -8.26 5.71 16.76
C PHE A 107 -8.95 6.30 17.99
N PRO A 108 -8.39 7.34 18.63
CA PRO A 108 -9.21 8.26 19.43
C PRO A 108 -10.21 8.96 18.48
N ASP A 109 -11.47 9.05 18.91
CA ASP A 109 -12.58 9.67 18.16
C ASP A 109 -12.93 9.03 16.79
N VAL A 110 -13.19 7.72 16.83
CA VAL A 110 -13.48 6.82 15.69
C VAL A 110 -14.48 7.41 14.67
N LYS A 111 -15.51 8.16 15.13
CA LYS A 111 -16.59 8.62 14.24
C LYS A 111 -16.15 9.71 13.26
N ILE A 112 -15.39 10.71 13.72
CA ILE A 112 -14.92 11.82 12.87
C ILE A 112 -13.90 11.28 11.87
N GLN A 113 -12.97 10.46 12.34
CA GLN A 113 -11.94 9.86 11.50
C GLN A 113 -12.53 8.89 10.47
N ALA A 114 -13.53 8.09 10.85
CA ALA A 114 -14.20 7.18 9.91
C ALA A 114 -14.86 7.93 8.75
N ARG A 115 -15.57 9.03 9.02
CA ARG A 115 -16.19 9.86 7.97
C ARG A 115 -15.15 10.45 7.03
N LYS A 116 -14.05 10.95 7.58
CA LYS A 116 -12.95 11.54 6.81
C LYS A 116 -12.28 10.50 5.91
N ILE A 117 -11.93 9.34 6.45
CA ILE A 117 -11.33 8.24 5.67
C ILE A 117 -12.30 7.77 4.58
N LEU A 118 -13.59 7.62 4.87
CA LEU A 118 -14.59 7.26 3.85
C LEU A 118 -14.66 8.30 2.72
N ARG A 119 -14.60 9.60 3.05
CA ARG A 119 -14.57 10.68 2.04
C ARG A 119 -13.31 10.59 1.17
N TRP A 120 -12.15 10.34 1.76
CA TRP A 120 -10.91 10.09 1.01
C TRP A 120 -11.06 8.88 0.08
N LEU A 121 -11.52 7.75 0.60
CA LEU A 121 -11.68 6.52 -0.19
C LEU A 121 -12.70 6.66 -1.33
N ALA A 122 -13.71 7.53 -1.18
CA ALA A 122 -14.66 7.83 -2.25
C ALA A 122 -14.03 8.60 -3.42
N GLN A 123 -12.94 9.34 -3.17
CA GLN A 123 -12.21 10.11 -4.17
C GLN A 123 -10.99 9.36 -4.73
N MET A 124 -10.54 8.31 -4.04
CA MET A 124 -9.38 7.52 -4.41
C MET A 124 -9.76 6.30 -5.27
N LYS A 125 -8.76 5.79 -5.99
CA LYS A 125 -8.86 4.49 -6.63
C LYS A 125 -8.44 3.41 -5.63
N THR A 126 -9.27 2.39 -5.45
CA THR A 126 -8.91 1.24 -4.61
C THR A 126 -9.10 -0.06 -5.36
N TYR A 127 -8.12 -0.95 -5.20
CA TYR A 127 -8.04 -2.21 -5.92
C TYR A 127 -7.62 -3.33 -4.98
N ARG A 128 -7.96 -4.56 -5.36
CA ARG A 128 -7.43 -5.75 -4.73
C ARG A 128 -6.63 -6.53 -5.76
N VAL A 129 -5.40 -6.86 -5.39
CA VAL A 129 -4.45 -7.61 -6.22
C VAL A 129 -4.37 -9.02 -5.67
N TYR A 130 -4.66 -9.99 -6.53
CA TYR A 130 -4.56 -11.40 -6.23
C TYR A 130 -3.25 -11.95 -6.78
N LEU A 131 -2.40 -12.41 -5.88
CA LEU A 131 -1.06 -12.93 -6.15
C LEU A 131 -1.08 -14.46 -6.13
N PRO A 132 -0.62 -15.14 -7.18
CA PRO A 132 -0.43 -16.59 -7.15
C PRO A 132 0.59 -16.99 -6.08
N LYS A 133 0.22 -17.92 -5.20
CA LYS A 133 1.09 -18.32 -4.08
C LYS A 133 2.36 -19.03 -4.59
N GLY A 134 3.53 -18.57 -4.14
CA GLY A 134 4.82 -19.20 -4.45
C GLY A 134 5.39 -18.91 -5.85
N LYS A 135 4.71 -18.11 -6.68
CA LYS A 135 5.14 -17.79 -8.06
C LYS A 135 5.83 -16.43 -8.18
N ILE A 136 7.07 -16.37 -7.73
CA ILE A 136 7.89 -15.14 -7.72
C ILE A 136 8.10 -14.60 -9.15
N GLU A 137 8.13 -15.48 -10.14
CA GLU A 137 8.26 -15.16 -11.57
C GLU A 137 7.13 -14.26 -12.11
N THR A 138 5.98 -14.22 -11.43
CA THR A 138 4.85 -13.34 -11.81
C THR A 138 5.00 -11.90 -11.30
N LEU A 139 5.99 -11.61 -10.45
CA LEU A 139 6.17 -10.27 -9.86
C LEU A 139 6.34 -9.15 -10.89
N PRO A 140 7.11 -9.29 -11.98
CA PRO A 140 7.21 -8.25 -12.99
C PRO A 140 5.86 -7.94 -13.66
N GLN A 141 5.07 -8.98 -13.95
CA GLN A 141 3.71 -8.84 -14.49
C GLN A 141 2.81 -8.08 -13.51
N VAL A 142 2.83 -8.46 -12.22
CA VAL A 142 2.06 -7.77 -11.17
C VAL A 142 2.45 -6.30 -11.06
N CYS A 143 3.75 -5.99 -11.10
CA CYS A 143 4.22 -4.61 -11.06
C CYS A 143 3.67 -3.81 -12.24
N ASN A 144 3.72 -4.37 -13.46
CA ASN A 144 3.17 -3.72 -14.65
C ASN A 144 1.65 -3.49 -14.57
N MET A 145 0.89 -4.45 -14.03
CA MET A 145 -0.55 -4.29 -13.81
C MET A 145 -0.88 -3.18 -12.80
N ILE A 146 -0.08 -3.03 -11.75
CA ILE A 146 -0.24 -1.96 -10.75
C ILE A 146 0.12 -0.60 -11.36
N LEU A 147 1.21 -0.53 -12.12
CA LEU A 147 1.68 0.70 -12.75
C LEU A 147 0.70 1.19 -13.83
N SER A 148 0.11 0.31 -14.62
CA SER A 148 -0.88 0.71 -15.65
C SER A 148 -2.12 1.35 -15.03
N LEU A 149 -2.50 0.97 -13.81
CA LEU A 149 -3.60 1.57 -13.05
C LEU A 149 -3.22 2.87 -12.32
N THR A 150 -1.92 3.13 -12.17
CA THR A 150 -1.39 4.28 -11.43
C THR A 150 -0.89 5.41 -12.34
N ILE A 151 -0.34 5.09 -13.52
CA ILE A 151 0.30 6.06 -14.43
C ILE A 151 -0.66 6.60 -15.50
N ASN A 152 -1.69 5.84 -15.89
CA ASN A 152 -2.61 6.22 -16.98
C ASN A 152 -3.52 7.43 -16.69
N ASP A 153 -3.39 8.11 -15.55
CA ASP A 153 -4.09 9.36 -15.23
C ASP A 153 -3.32 10.65 -15.60
N LYS A 154 -2.09 10.54 -16.16
CA LYS A 154 -1.30 11.71 -16.59
C LYS A 154 -1.36 11.98 -18.10
N ARG A 155 -2.53 11.84 -18.73
CA ARG A 155 -2.78 12.32 -20.10
C ARG A 155 -3.96 13.27 -20.12
#